data_AF-V5WGM4-F1
#
_entry.id   AF-V5WGM4-F1
#
_cell.length_a   1.000
_cell.length_b   1.000
_cell.length_c   1.000
_cell.angle_alpha   90.00
_cell.angle_beta   90.00
_cell.angle_gamma   90.00
#
_symmetry.space_group_name_H-M   'P 1'
#
loop_
_entity.id
_entity.type
_entity.pdbx_description
1 polymer ?
#
loop_
_entity_poly.entity_id
_entity_poly.type
_entity_poly.pdbx_seq_one_letter_code
_entity_poly.pdbx_strand_id
1 'polypeptide(L)'
;MAYLYSWLGNSDIRLIEDPEHPGPLCQALLAAKPRRAYILSNAGRQVTGGYVKHLTRRLNAHGVQSSVSELEVDLEDPTDYREIYLIVHRILQENPPGKYGRVYHLSPGTPAMAALWIVFSQSSFPARLIQSSREQGIRDVNLPFELEARNLPGISSLLSRLMAEEERGDSAFSHIIHSHDSMKRLISRARKASAFDIPVLVMGESGTGKELISRALHNSGPRKDAPFVSINCGAIPRELMESELFGHVRGAFTGAEGEHLGAFRQAQGGSLFLDEIGELPPDLQVKLLRVLQDGEVKPLGAAKPVATDVRVIAATNRYLPGEIHGGRFRADLFYRLAVAILQIPPLRERREDIRIITEHLLNEINDEFRRVDPQWELRTLHADALEFIDTYSWPGNIRQLSNTLKQAALWSETHIISREEIMDLLSFTAGSGEQRESREYSRKADLRDELDEIAKTRIMESLERNRWQIGNTARDLGFSNHQTLSNWMKRLKISYNENA
;
A
#
# COMPACT_ATOMS: atom_id res chain seq x y z
N MET A 1 -9.46 2.10 -44.93
CA MET A 1 -9.73 3.28 -44.07
C MET A 1 -8.96 3.13 -42.78
N ALA A 2 -8.39 4.21 -42.25
CA ALA A 2 -7.50 4.19 -41.08
C ALA A 2 -7.86 5.29 -40.08
N TYR A 3 -7.36 5.16 -38.85
CA TYR A 3 -7.38 6.21 -37.84
C TYR A 3 -6.02 6.90 -37.82
N LEU A 4 -6.03 8.23 -37.93
CA LEU A 4 -4.83 9.07 -37.89
C LEU A 4 -4.59 9.54 -36.46
N TYR A 5 -3.35 9.42 -35.98
CA TYR A 5 -2.89 10.04 -34.75
C TYR A 5 -1.79 11.03 -35.11
N SER A 6 -1.95 12.27 -34.67
CA SER A 6 -1.02 13.36 -34.98
C SER A 6 -0.97 14.33 -33.82
N TRP A 7 0.20 14.90 -33.59
CA TRP A 7 0.33 16.10 -32.78
C TRP A 7 -0.24 17.31 -33.52
N LEU A 8 -0.61 18.34 -32.77
CA LEU A 8 -0.81 19.70 -33.25
C LEU A 8 0.51 20.46 -33.13
N GLY A 9 1.11 20.83 -34.26
CA GLY A 9 2.36 21.60 -34.26
C GLY A 9 2.15 23.11 -34.30
N ASN A 10 3.15 23.88 -33.86
CA ASN A 10 3.14 25.35 -33.96
C ASN A 10 3.02 25.84 -35.41
N SER A 11 3.51 25.08 -36.38
CA SER A 11 3.35 25.41 -37.80
C SER A 11 1.93 25.22 -38.29
N ASP A 12 1.17 24.27 -37.72
CA ASP A 12 -0.24 24.10 -38.03
C ASP A 12 -1.06 25.30 -37.56
N ILE A 13 -0.82 25.73 -36.32
CA ILE A 13 -1.50 26.89 -35.72
C ILE A 13 -1.19 28.16 -36.51
N ARG A 14 0.08 28.38 -36.88
CA ARG A 14 0.51 29.58 -37.63
C ARG A 14 -0.04 29.64 -39.05
N LEU A 15 -0.22 28.50 -39.72
CA LEU A 15 -0.63 28.42 -41.13
C LEU A 15 -2.12 28.12 -41.29
N ILE A 16 -2.90 28.25 -40.22
CA ILE A 16 -4.29 27.82 -40.21
C ILE A 16 -5.14 28.54 -41.28
N GLU A 17 -4.89 29.83 -41.49
CA GLU A 17 -5.61 30.68 -42.45
C GLU A 17 -4.95 30.75 -43.83
N ASP A 18 -3.78 30.12 -44.03
CA ASP A 18 -3.07 30.17 -45.31
C ASP A 18 -3.84 29.34 -46.37
N PRO A 19 -4.37 29.97 -47.43
CA PRO A 19 -5.18 29.28 -48.44
C PRO A 19 -4.33 28.36 -49.33
N GLU A 20 -3.07 28.70 -49.57
CA GLU A 20 -2.18 27.98 -50.48
C GLU A 20 -1.37 26.88 -49.77
N HIS A 21 -0.96 27.13 -48.53
CA HIS A 21 -0.10 26.23 -47.76
C HIS A 21 -0.76 25.85 -46.42
N PRO A 22 -1.79 24.99 -46.44
CA PRO A 22 -2.39 24.50 -45.20
C PRO A 22 -1.31 23.82 -44.34
N GLY A 23 -1.42 23.96 -43.01
CA GLY A 23 -0.50 23.33 -42.08
C GLY A 23 -0.32 21.82 -42.31
N PRO A 24 0.84 21.25 -41.94
CA PRO A 24 1.15 19.81 -42.05
C PRO A 24 -0.01 18.85 -41.75
N LEU A 25 -0.73 19.07 -40.65
CA LEU A 25 -1.86 18.25 -40.20
C LEU A 25 -3.07 18.38 -41.14
N CYS A 26 -3.36 19.59 -41.63
CA CYS A 26 -4.44 19.80 -42.59
C CYS A 26 -4.12 19.13 -43.94
N GLN A 27 -2.88 19.25 -44.41
CA GLN A 27 -2.41 18.51 -45.59
C GLN A 27 -2.59 17.00 -45.41
N ALA A 28 -2.15 16.48 -44.25
CA ALA A 28 -2.29 15.07 -43.90
C ALA A 28 -3.74 14.57 -44.01
N LEU A 29 -4.69 15.33 -43.46
CA LEU A 29 -6.10 14.96 -43.45
C LEU A 29 -6.77 15.05 -44.82
N LEU A 30 -6.42 16.08 -45.62
CA LEU A 30 -6.99 16.26 -46.96
C LEU A 30 -6.57 15.14 -47.93
N ALA A 31 -5.33 14.67 -47.84
CA ALA A 31 -4.84 13.62 -48.73
C ALA A 31 -5.03 12.20 -48.18
N ALA A 32 -4.83 11.94 -46.88
CA ALA A 32 -5.03 10.60 -46.32
C ALA A 32 -6.51 10.24 -46.08
N LYS A 33 -7.39 11.24 -45.94
CA LYS A 33 -8.84 11.11 -45.72
C LYS A 33 -9.20 10.00 -44.71
N PRO A 34 -8.64 10.05 -43.48
CA PRO A 34 -8.86 9.00 -42.50
C PRO A 34 -10.31 8.99 -42.04
N ARG A 35 -10.78 7.85 -41.51
CA ARG A 35 -12.14 7.77 -40.96
C ARG A 35 -12.27 8.61 -39.69
N ARG A 36 -11.23 8.59 -38.86
CA ARG A 36 -11.11 9.39 -37.65
C ARG A 36 -9.69 9.91 -37.49
N ALA A 37 -9.55 11.09 -36.91
CA ALA A 37 -8.28 11.70 -36.56
C ALA A 37 -8.28 12.10 -35.08
N TYR A 38 -7.26 11.67 -34.35
CA TYR A 38 -6.98 12.07 -32.98
C TYR A 38 -5.85 13.09 -33.00
N ILE A 39 -6.15 14.30 -32.54
CA ILE A 39 -5.20 15.43 -32.52
C ILE A 39 -4.75 15.64 -31.08
N LEU A 40 -3.49 15.30 -30.80
CA LEU A 40 -2.86 15.49 -29.51
C LEU A 40 -2.30 16.91 -29.43
N SER A 41 -2.61 17.65 -28.37
CA SER A 41 -2.19 19.05 -28.23
C SER A 41 -1.85 19.46 -26.80
N ASN A 42 -0.69 20.10 -26.65
CA ASN A 42 -0.25 20.81 -25.44
C ASN A 42 -0.39 22.34 -25.55
N ALA A 43 -1.17 22.83 -26.54
CA ALA A 43 -1.36 24.28 -26.76
C ALA A 43 -2.49 24.89 -25.90
N GLY A 44 -3.10 24.08 -25.02
CA GLY A 44 -4.28 24.43 -24.23
C GLY A 44 -5.60 24.35 -25.00
N ARG A 45 -6.69 24.15 -24.25
CA ARG A 45 -8.03 23.88 -24.77
C ARG A 45 -8.57 24.92 -25.75
N GLN A 46 -8.35 26.21 -25.46
CA GLN A 46 -8.90 27.29 -26.28
C GLN A 46 -8.25 27.34 -27.67
N VAL A 47 -6.92 27.21 -27.74
CA VAL A 47 -6.16 27.23 -28.99
C VAL A 47 -6.46 25.97 -29.80
N THR A 48 -6.45 24.81 -29.14
CA THR A 48 -6.73 23.51 -29.77
C THR A 48 -8.13 23.47 -30.35
N GLY A 49 -9.14 23.84 -29.57
CA GLY A 49 -10.53 23.84 -30.02
C GLY A 49 -10.80 24.88 -31.12
N GLY A 50 -10.12 26.03 -31.07
CA GLY A 50 -10.13 27.01 -32.16
C GLY A 50 -9.60 26.42 -33.47
N TYR A 51 -8.44 25.74 -33.39
CA TYR A 51 -7.82 25.11 -34.55
C TYR A 51 -8.69 24.00 -35.13
N VAL A 52 -9.18 23.07 -34.30
CA VAL A 52 -9.99 21.93 -34.74
C VAL A 52 -11.29 22.38 -35.41
N LYS A 53 -11.93 23.45 -34.91
CA LYS A 53 -13.12 24.03 -35.55
C LYS A 53 -12.83 24.56 -36.96
N HIS A 54 -11.74 25.30 -37.14
CA HIS A 54 -11.34 25.80 -38.46
C HIS A 54 -10.99 24.65 -39.40
N LEU A 55 -10.17 23.71 -38.93
CA LEU A 55 -9.77 22.52 -39.67
C LEU A 55 -10.98 21.74 -40.18
N THR A 56 -11.97 21.48 -39.31
CA THR A 56 -13.19 20.75 -39.67
C THR A 56 -13.98 21.46 -40.76
N ARG A 57 -14.13 22.79 -40.70
CA ARG A 57 -14.79 23.55 -41.78
C ARG A 57 -14.05 23.40 -43.11
N ARG A 58 -12.71 23.50 -43.08
CA ARG A 58 -11.88 23.38 -44.29
C ARG A 58 -11.96 21.98 -44.90
N LEU A 59 -11.95 20.93 -44.08
CA LEU A 59 -12.14 19.54 -44.54
C LEU A 59 -13.51 19.35 -45.21
N ASN A 60 -14.58 19.86 -44.60
CA ASN A 60 -15.93 19.80 -45.15
C ASN A 60 -16.03 20.54 -46.50
N ALA A 61 -15.41 21.71 -46.63
CA ALA A 61 -15.35 22.46 -47.89
C ALA A 61 -14.67 21.67 -49.02
N HIS A 62 -13.75 20.76 -48.69
CA HIS A 62 -13.06 19.87 -49.63
C HIS A 62 -13.71 18.47 -49.73
N GLY A 63 -14.92 18.28 -49.17
CA GLY A 63 -15.66 17.02 -49.23
C GLY A 63 -15.07 15.88 -48.40
N VAL A 64 -14.24 16.17 -47.39
CA VAL A 64 -13.61 15.17 -46.51
C VAL A 64 -14.43 15.01 -45.22
N GLN A 65 -15.05 13.84 -45.04
CA GLN A 65 -15.94 13.53 -43.90
C GLN A 65 -15.24 12.87 -42.71
N SER A 66 -13.98 13.24 -42.43
CA SER A 66 -13.21 12.68 -41.32
C SER A 66 -13.76 13.17 -39.96
N SER A 67 -13.99 12.26 -39.02
CA SER A 67 -14.28 12.61 -37.62
C SER A 67 -12.99 13.10 -36.94
N VAL A 68 -12.98 14.29 -36.36
CA VAL A 68 -11.81 14.86 -35.68
C VAL A 68 -12.09 14.93 -34.17
N SER A 69 -11.19 14.35 -33.38
CA SER A 69 -11.23 14.35 -31.91
C SER A 69 -10.01 15.08 -31.37
N GLU A 70 -10.24 16.07 -30.51
CA GLU A 70 -9.20 16.77 -29.76
C GLU A 70 -8.85 15.98 -28.50
N LEU A 71 -7.56 15.75 -28.30
CA LEU A 71 -7.00 15.14 -27.09
C LEU A 71 -6.04 16.16 -26.49
N GLU A 72 -6.50 16.82 -25.44
CA GLU A 72 -5.67 17.73 -24.66
C GLU A 72 -4.70 16.89 -23.81
N VAL A 73 -3.43 17.25 -23.88
CA VAL A 73 -2.34 16.57 -23.18
C VAL A 73 -1.52 17.63 -22.47
N ASP A 74 -1.43 17.49 -21.15
CA ASP A 74 -0.66 18.38 -20.28
C ASP A 74 0.78 17.85 -20.26
N LEU A 75 1.68 18.54 -20.98
CA LEU A 75 3.11 18.24 -20.98
C LEU A 75 3.87 19.40 -20.34
N GLU A 76 4.59 19.13 -19.25
CA GLU A 76 5.49 20.10 -18.61
C GLU A 76 6.68 20.42 -19.53
N ASP A 77 7.27 19.40 -20.18
CA ASP A 77 8.32 19.55 -21.18
C ASP A 77 8.00 18.77 -22.48
N PRO A 78 7.61 19.47 -23.57
CA PRO A 78 7.32 18.87 -24.87
C PRO A 78 8.51 18.18 -25.58
N THR A 79 9.69 18.18 -24.97
CA THR A 79 10.88 17.48 -25.44
C THR A 79 11.29 16.29 -24.55
N ASP A 80 10.62 16.10 -23.41
CA ASP A 80 10.85 14.95 -22.53
C ASP A 80 10.27 13.67 -23.15
N TYR A 81 11.17 12.81 -23.62
CA TYR A 81 10.81 11.54 -24.27
C TYR A 81 9.97 10.62 -23.38
N ARG A 82 10.14 10.69 -22.07
CA ARG A 82 9.43 9.84 -21.12
C ARG A 82 7.99 10.31 -20.95
N GLU A 83 7.80 11.59 -20.65
CA GLU A 83 6.49 12.19 -20.44
C GLU A 83 5.58 11.98 -21.66
N ILE A 84 6.14 12.25 -22.85
CA ILE A 84 5.45 12.05 -24.13
C ILE A 84 5.11 10.57 -24.35
N TYR A 85 6.04 9.64 -24.06
CA TYR A 85 5.82 8.21 -24.26
C TYR A 85 4.60 7.72 -23.46
N LEU A 86 4.52 8.08 -22.18
CA LEU A 86 3.48 7.55 -21.28
C LEU A 86 2.10 8.05 -21.63
N ILE A 87 1.99 9.35 -21.94
CA ILE A 87 0.73 9.95 -22.36
C ILE A 87 0.26 9.35 -23.68
N VAL A 88 1.15 9.23 -24.67
CA VAL A 88 0.81 8.64 -25.97
C VAL A 88 0.43 7.17 -25.83
N HIS A 89 1.16 6.40 -25.01
CA HIS A 89 0.87 5.00 -24.75
C HIS A 89 -0.56 4.83 -24.19
N ARG A 90 -0.93 5.61 -23.17
CA ARG A 90 -2.29 5.62 -22.59
C ARG A 90 -3.34 5.97 -23.65
N ILE A 91 -3.10 7.03 -24.41
CA ILE A 91 -4.03 7.47 -25.48
C ILE A 91 -4.26 6.37 -26.51
N LEU A 92 -3.21 5.67 -26.95
CA LEU A 92 -3.31 4.59 -27.92
C LEU A 92 -4.05 3.35 -27.37
N GLN A 93 -3.95 3.08 -26.08
CA GLN A 93 -4.71 2.03 -25.40
C GLN A 93 -6.20 2.37 -25.29
N GLU A 94 -6.52 3.59 -24.88
CA GLU A 94 -7.90 4.05 -24.69
C GLU A 94 -8.63 4.29 -26.02
N ASN A 95 -7.88 4.57 -27.10
CA ASN A 95 -8.42 4.89 -28.42
C ASN A 95 -7.92 3.90 -29.49
N PRO A 96 -8.26 2.59 -29.41
CA PRO A 96 -7.84 1.61 -30.40
C PRO A 96 -8.55 1.84 -31.75
N PRO A 97 -7.92 1.49 -32.90
CA PRO A 97 -8.51 1.70 -34.22
C PRO A 97 -9.62 0.68 -34.56
N GLY A 98 -9.89 -0.28 -33.67
CA GLY A 98 -10.81 -1.39 -33.90
C GLY A 98 -10.39 -2.21 -35.13
N LYS A 99 -11.32 -2.37 -36.08
CA LYS A 99 -11.06 -3.06 -37.36
C LYS A 99 -10.29 -2.23 -38.40
N TYR A 100 -9.96 -0.97 -38.10
CA TYR A 100 -9.22 -0.09 -39.01
C TYR A 100 -7.72 -0.11 -38.68
N GLY A 101 -6.87 0.33 -39.61
CA GLY A 101 -5.43 0.48 -39.36
C GLY A 101 -5.10 1.77 -38.60
N ARG A 102 -3.93 1.82 -37.94
CA ARG A 102 -3.36 3.06 -37.38
C ARG A 102 -2.43 3.73 -38.38
N VAL A 103 -2.45 5.06 -38.40
CA VAL A 103 -1.50 5.90 -39.11
C VAL A 103 -0.93 6.93 -38.15
N TYR A 104 0.39 7.06 -38.08
CA TYR A 104 1.06 8.09 -37.28
C TYR A 104 1.67 9.14 -38.20
N HIS A 105 1.51 10.41 -37.82
CA HIS A 105 2.00 11.55 -38.57
C HIS A 105 3.24 12.14 -37.91
N LEU A 106 4.38 12.08 -38.60
CA LEU A 106 5.68 12.42 -38.04
C LEU A 106 6.04 13.91 -38.08
N SER A 107 5.41 14.70 -38.97
CA SER A 107 5.83 16.08 -39.20
C SER A 107 5.44 17.06 -38.08
N PRO A 108 4.24 17.00 -37.47
CA PRO A 108 3.86 17.92 -36.41
C PRO A 108 4.42 17.51 -35.05
N GLY A 109 4.77 18.50 -34.24
CA GLY A 109 5.31 18.31 -32.89
C GLY A 109 6.81 18.55 -32.82
N THR A 110 7.42 18.13 -31.71
CA THR A 110 8.88 18.18 -31.52
C THR A 110 9.57 16.95 -32.14
N PRO A 111 10.89 16.98 -32.40
CA PRO A 111 11.61 15.79 -32.86
C PRO A 111 11.47 14.58 -31.92
N ALA A 112 11.34 14.82 -30.61
CA ALA A 112 11.11 13.77 -29.62
C ALA A 112 9.77 13.05 -29.86
N MET A 113 8.70 13.81 -30.12
CA MET A 113 7.38 13.27 -30.46
C MET A 113 7.42 12.40 -31.73
N ALA A 114 8.13 12.85 -32.77
CA ALA A 114 8.28 12.10 -34.01
C ALA A 114 9.07 10.79 -33.81
N ALA A 115 10.14 10.82 -33.01
CA ALA A 115 10.90 9.63 -32.66
C ALA A 115 10.05 8.60 -31.92
N LEU A 116 9.16 9.03 -31.02
CA LEU A 116 8.28 8.13 -30.30
C LEU A 116 7.21 7.50 -31.18
N TRP A 117 6.70 8.20 -32.18
CA TRP A 117 5.82 7.57 -33.18
C TRP A 117 6.51 6.43 -33.92
N ILE A 118 7.81 6.60 -34.26
CA ILE A 118 8.61 5.54 -34.86
C ILE A 118 8.70 4.34 -33.92
N VAL A 119 9.03 4.56 -32.64
CA VAL A 119 9.11 3.50 -31.62
C VAL A 119 7.77 2.77 -31.46
N PHE A 120 6.65 3.50 -31.37
CA PHE A 120 5.33 2.87 -31.25
C PHE A 120 4.96 2.04 -32.47
N SER A 121 5.28 2.52 -33.67
CA SER A 121 4.94 1.85 -34.93
C SER A 121 5.62 0.49 -35.09
N GLN A 122 6.74 0.28 -34.41
CA GLN A 122 7.55 -0.93 -34.47
C GLN A 122 7.45 -1.79 -33.20
N SER A 123 6.59 -1.42 -32.24
CA SER A 123 6.43 -2.12 -30.95
C SER A 123 4.97 -2.53 -30.73
N SER A 124 4.40 -2.23 -29.55
CA SER A 124 3.08 -2.70 -29.10
C SER A 124 1.90 -2.11 -29.90
N PHE A 125 2.11 -1.04 -30.67
CA PHE A 125 1.06 -0.40 -31.46
C PHE A 125 1.45 -0.19 -32.93
N PRO A 126 1.49 -1.27 -33.74
CA PRO A 126 1.86 -1.19 -35.14
C PRO A 126 1.01 -0.16 -35.90
N ALA A 127 1.68 0.62 -36.74
CA ALA A 127 1.07 1.69 -37.52
C ALA A 127 1.86 1.99 -38.80
N ARG A 128 1.14 2.49 -39.81
CA ARG A 128 1.75 3.07 -41.00
C ARG A 128 2.26 4.48 -40.66
N LEU A 129 3.47 4.81 -41.10
CA LEU A 129 4.07 6.13 -40.85
C LEU A 129 3.92 7.03 -42.08
N ILE A 130 3.49 8.27 -41.84
CA ILE A 130 3.43 9.31 -42.87
C ILE A 130 4.13 10.58 -42.41
N GLN A 131 4.64 11.35 -43.37
CA GLN A 131 5.15 12.70 -43.16
C GLN A 131 4.57 13.64 -44.21
N SER A 132 4.38 14.90 -43.85
CA SER A 132 3.99 15.98 -44.75
C SER A 132 5.12 17.02 -44.86
N SER A 133 5.27 17.60 -46.04
CA SER A 133 6.20 18.69 -46.33
C SER A 133 5.58 19.65 -47.35
N ARG A 134 6.03 20.91 -47.34
CA ARG A 134 5.53 21.94 -48.27
C ARG A 134 5.81 21.60 -49.74
N GLU A 135 7.00 21.07 -50.02
CA GLU A 135 7.47 20.84 -51.39
C GLU A 135 6.93 19.54 -52.00
N GLN A 136 6.67 18.52 -51.17
CA GLN A 136 6.44 17.16 -51.64
C GLN A 136 5.12 16.54 -51.16
N GLY A 137 4.30 17.29 -50.41
CA GLY A 137 3.02 16.82 -49.88
C GLY A 137 3.17 15.68 -48.87
N ILE A 138 2.18 14.79 -48.79
CA ILE A 138 2.24 13.58 -47.93
C ILE A 138 3.09 12.50 -48.59
N ARG A 139 3.98 11.89 -47.81
CA ARG A 139 4.70 10.68 -48.18
C ARG A 139 4.61 9.62 -47.09
N ASP A 140 4.63 8.37 -47.53
CA ASP A 140 4.88 7.24 -46.65
C ASP A 140 6.34 7.20 -46.22
N VAL A 141 6.55 6.87 -44.95
CA VAL A 141 7.88 6.68 -44.39
C VAL A 141 8.10 5.19 -44.21
N ASN A 142 8.95 4.63 -45.06
CA ASN A 142 9.44 3.25 -44.92
C ASN A 142 10.79 3.30 -44.20
N LEU A 143 10.84 2.73 -43.00
CA LEU A 143 12.09 2.65 -42.25
C LEU A 143 12.97 1.55 -42.85
N PRO A 144 14.27 1.79 -43.09
CA PRO A 144 15.17 0.80 -43.67
C PRO A 144 15.62 -0.28 -42.66
N PHE A 145 14.96 -0.34 -41.51
CA PHE A 145 15.23 -1.26 -40.41
C PHE A 145 13.92 -1.67 -39.76
N GLU A 146 13.84 -2.93 -39.33
CA GLU A 146 12.81 -3.39 -38.40
C GLU A 146 13.42 -3.40 -37.00
N LEU A 147 12.69 -2.85 -36.01
CA LEU A 147 13.10 -3.01 -34.62
C LEU A 147 12.76 -4.45 -34.20
N GLU A 148 13.70 -5.37 -34.37
CA GLU A 148 13.53 -6.77 -33.96
C GLU A 148 13.32 -6.85 -32.44
N ALA A 149 12.08 -7.11 -32.03
CA ALA A 149 11.71 -7.28 -30.62
C ALA A 149 12.49 -8.38 -29.89
N ARG A 150 13.18 -9.28 -30.62
CA ARG A 150 14.03 -10.35 -30.06
C ARG A 150 15.46 -9.93 -29.71
N ASN A 151 15.98 -8.83 -30.28
CA ASN A 151 17.39 -8.43 -30.13
C ASN A 151 17.59 -7.10 -29.39
N LEU A 152 16.53 -6.53 -28.80
CA LEU A 152 16.62 -5.43 -27.85
C LEU A 152 16.10 -5.86 -26.46
N PRO A 153 16.83 -6.73 -25.73
CA PRO A 153 16.62 -6.97 -24.29
C PRO A 153 17.03 -5.70 -23.53
N GLY A 154 16.20 -4.68 -23.64
CA GLY A 154 16.59 -3.33 -23.33
C GLY A 154 15.40 -2.42 -23.40
N ILE A 155 14.63 -2.36 -24.50
CA ILE A 155 13.52 -1.40 -24.57
C ILE A 155 12.34 -1.87 -23.72
N SER A 156 11.95 -3.14 -23.74
CA SER A 156 10.91 -3.61 -22.81
C SER A 156 11.35 -3.50 -21.35
N SER A 157 12.61 -3.79 -21.02
CA SER A 157 13.11 -3.72 -19.64
C SER A 157 13.45 -2.30 -19.20
N LEU A 158 13.86 -1.42 -20.12
CA LEU A 158 14.06 0.02 -19.94
C LEU A 158 12.71 0.72 -19.86
N LEU A 159 11.70 0.31 -20.63
CA LEU A 159 10.32 0.77 -20.49
C LEU A 159 9.72 0.27 -19.18
N SER A 160 9.89 -1.01 -18.82
CA SER A 160 9.55 -1.50 -17.48
C SER A 160 10.34 -0.78 -16.39
N ARG A 161 11.59 -0.37 -16.62
CA ARG A 161 12.41 0.39 -15.67
C ARG A 161 12.05 1.87 -15.60
N LEU A 162 11.68 2.50 -16.70
CA LEU A 162 11.24 3.90 -16.80
C LEU A 162 9.80 4.04 -16.28
N MET A 163 8.96 3.02 -16.52
CA MET A 163 7.67 2.85 -15.85
C MET A 163 7.89 2.58 -14.36
N ALA A 164 8.79 1.65 -13.97
CA ALA A 164 9.17 1.38 -12.57
C ALA A 164 9.82 2.58 -11.87
N GLU A 165 10.48 3.49 -12.60
CA GLU A 165 11.08 4.71 -12.05
C GLU A 165 10.08 5.85 -11.85
N GLU A 166 8.90 5.76 -12.47
CA GLU A 166 7.79 6.73 -12.29
C GLU A 166 6.92 6.25 -11.14
N GLU A 167 6.71 4.95 -11.16
CA GLU A 167 6.37 4.09 -10.04
C GLU A 167 7.29 4.27 -8.81
N ARG A 168 8.55 4.71 -8.87
CA ARG A 168 9.27 4.97 -7.60
C ARG A 168 8.62 6.09 -6.77
N GLY A 169 7.95 7.06 -7.40
CA GLY A 169 7.15 8.07 -6.72
C GLY A 169 5.70 7.64 -6.41
N ASP A 170 5.08 6.80 -7.26
CA ASP A 170 3.66 6.39 -7.13
C ASP A 170 3.44 4.88 -6.83
N SER A 171 4.35 3.98 -7.22
CA SER A 171 4.39 2.55 -6.86
C SER A 171 4.87 2.21 -5.48
N ALA A 172 5.70 3.05 -4.88
CA ALA A 172 6.03 2.88 -3.48
C ALA A 172 4.74 2.69 -2.64
N PHE A 173 3.68 3.41 -3.01
CA PHE A 173 2.33 3.20 -2.48
C PHE A 173 1.48 2.19 -3.25
N SER A 174 1.71 1.92 -4.54
CA SER A 174 0.97 0.88 -5.30
C SER A 174 1.23 -0.55 -4.82
N HIS A 175 2.39 -0.80 -4.19
CA HIS A 175 2.65 -2.08 -3.50
C HIS A 175 1.75 -2.32 -2.29
N ILE A 176 1.02 -1.30 -1.82
CA ILE A 176 0.07 -1.43 -0.72
C ILE A 176 -1.30 -1.77 -1.32
N ILE A 177 -1.66 -3.05 -1.27
CA ILE A 177 -2.95 -3.54 -1.76
C ILE A 177 -4.10 -2.96 -0.92
N HIS A 178 -5.02 -2.24 -1.56
CA HIS A 178 -6.20 -1.68 -0.92
C HIS A 178 -7.32 -1.36 -1.93
N SER A 179 -8.54 -1.24 -1.43
CA SER A 179 -9.77 -0.86 -2.14
C SER A 179 -10.70 0.00 -1.28
N HIS A 180 -10.69 -0.19 0.04
CA HIS A 180 -11.54 0.48 0.99
C HIS A 180 -11.18 1.97 1.10
N ASP A 181 -12.20 2.82 1.26
CA ASP A 181 -12.03 4.28 1.20
C ASP A 181 -11.17 4.85 2.34
N SER A 182 -11.15 4.20 3.51
CA SER A 182 -10.25 4.62 4.60
C SER A 182 -8.79 4.48 4.22
N MET A 183 -8.42 3.39 3.52
CA MET A 183 -7.08 3.18 3.01
C MET A 183 -6.75 4.13 1.87
N LYS A 184 -7.66 4.35 0.91
CA LYS A 184 -7.46 5.36 -0.16
C LYS A 184 -7.16 6.75 0.40
N ARG A 185 -7.91 7.19 1.41
CA ARG A 185 -7.68 8.46 2.11
C ARG A 185 -6.34 8.48 2.85
N LEU A 186 -5.99 7.39 3.52
CA LEU A 186 -4.70 7.25 4.20
C LEU A 186 -3.53 7.36 3.22
N ILE A 187 -3.61 6.66 2.09
CA ILE A 187 -2.55 6.66 1.07
C ILE A 187 -2.42 8.04 0.43
N SER A 188 -3.54 8.72 0.14
CA SER A 188 -3.53 10.11 -0.33
C SER A 188 -2.84 11.05 0.67
N ARG A 189 -3.11 10.91 1.98
CA ARG A 189 -2.42 11.69 3.02
C ARG A 189 -0.93 11.33 3.12
N ALA A 190 -0.60 10.05 3.02
CA ALA A 190 0.77 9.57 3.07
C ALA A 190 1.60 10.10 1.88
N ARG A 191 1.04 10.10 0.67
CA ARG A 191 1.64 10.74 -0.53
C ARG A 191 1.88 12.22 -0.30
N LYS A 192 0.90 12.94 0.25
CA LYS A 192 1.10 14.37 0.55
C LYS A 192 2.21 14.58 1.58
N ALA A 193 2.30 13.72 2.61
CA ALA A 193 3.34 13.80 3.63
C ALA A 193 4.73 13.38 3.11
N SER A 194 4.82 12.46 2.14
CA SER A 194 6.10 11.98 1.60
C SER A 194 6.88 13.09 0.90
N ALA A 195 6.17 14.00 0.22
CA ALA A 195 6.74 15.12 -0.53
C ALA A 195 7.48 16.16 0.35
N PHE A 196 7.26 16.15 1.67
CA PHE A 196 7.90 17.09 2.59
C PHE A 196 8.92 16.40 3.48
N ASP A 197 9.98 17.12 3.82
CA ASP A 197 11.00 16.67 4.77
C ASP A 197 10.58 16.94 6.22
N ILE A 198 9.49 16.28 6.64
CA ILE A 198 8.90 16.41 7.98
C ILE A 198 8.83 15.06 8.70
N PRO A 199 8.81 15.06 10.04
CA PRO A 199 8.50 13.87 10.83
C PRO A 199 7.11 13.33 10.53
N VAL A 200 6.99 12.00 10.47
CA VAL A 200 5.71 11.31 10.25
C VAL A 200 5.50 10.25 11.33
N LEU A 201 4.33 10.25 11.96
CA LEU A 201 3.90 9.25 12.94
C LEU A 201 2.86 8.32 12.32
N VAL A 202 3.21 7.04 12.20
CA VAL A 202 2.36 5.95 11.67
C VAL A 202 1.80 5.13 12.83
N MET A 203 0.50 5.27 13.10
CA MET A 203 -0.19 4.54 14.16
C MET A 203 -1.00 3.39 13.58
N GLY A 204 -1.07 2.28 14.29
CA GLY A 204 -1.93 1.15 13.90
C GLY A 204 -1.55 -0.12 14.63
N GLU A 205 -2.48 -1.05 14.71
CA GLU A 205 -2.25 -2.35 15.37
C GLU A 205 -1.08 -3.12 14.76
N SER A 206 -0.58 -4.10 15.50
CA SER A 206 0.46 -5.00 14.98
C SER A 206 -0.04 -5.73 13.74
N GLY A 207 0.83 -5.84 12.72
CA GLY A 207 0.52 -6.57 11.49
C GLY A 207 -0.37 -5.82 10.47
N THR A 208 -0.63 -4.53 10.67
CA THR A 208 -1.44 -3.72 9.73
C THR A 208 -0.69 -3.23 8.49
N GLY A 209 0.65 -3.32 8.47
CA GLY A 209 1.50 -2.86 7.37
C GLY A 209 2.27 -1.55 7.63
N LYS A 210 2.52 -1.17 8.90
CA LYS A 210 3.23 0.07 9.26
C LYS A 210 4.58 0.22 8.55
N GLU A 211 5.37 -0.84 8.51
CA GLU A 211 6.68 -0.83 7.82
C GLU A 211 6.56 -0.56 6.31
N LEU A 212 5.56 -1.15 5.64
CA LEU A 212 5.31 -0.91 4.21
C LEU A 212 5.00 0.57 3.96
N ILE A 213 4.17 1.19 4.80
CA ILE A 213 3.88 2.62 4.71
C ILE A 213 5.12 3.46 4.96
N SER A 214 5.93 3.11 5.96
CA SER A 214 7.18 3.84 6.25
C SER A 214 8.19 3.78 5.11
N ARG A 215 8.33 2.61 4.48
CA ARG A 215 9.16 2.46 3.27
C ARG A 215 8.57 3.26 2.10
N ALA A 216 7.25 3.24 1.93
CA ALA A 216 6.59 4.01 0.89
C ALA A 216 6.79 5.53 1.05
N LEU A 217 6.70 6.03 2.29
CA LEU A 217 6.97 7.43 2.64
C LEU A 217 8.40 7.86 2.29
N HIS A 218 9.39 6.99 2.52
CA HIS A 218 10.78 7.25 2.18
C HIS A 218 11.01 7.23 0.66
N ASN A 219 10.56 6.16 -0.01
CA ASN A 219 10.76 5.96 -1.45
C ASN A 219 10.05 7.02 -2.30
N SER A 220 8.96 7.60 -1.79
CA SER A 220 8.19 8.67 -2.45
C SER A 220 8.59 10.08 -1.99
N GLY A 221 9.67 10.22 -1.22
CA GLY A 221 10.10 11.48 -0.63
C GLY A 221 11.38 12.07 -1.25
N PRO A 222 11.80 13.26 -0.80
CA PRO A 222 13.00 13.93 -1.32
C PRO A 222 14.30 13.16 -1.02
N ARG A 223 14.28 12.26 -0.03
CA ARG A 223 15.43 11.46 0.43
C ARG A 223 15.41 10.02 -0.10
N LYS A 224 14.64 9.72 -1.16
CA LYS A 224 14.42 8.35 -1.68
C LYS A 224 15.68 7.59 -2.10
N ASP A 225 16.73 8.30 -2.51
CA ASP A 225 18.01 7.72 -2.94
C ASP A 225 19.06 7.70 -1.80
N ALA A 226 18.67 8.14 -0.60
CA ALA A 226 19.50 8.20 0.59
C ALA A 226 19.21 7.00 1.54
N PRO A 227 20.02 6.77 2.58
CA PRO A 227 19.83 5.62 3.46
C PRO A 227 18.45 5.59 4.15
N PHE A 228 17.85 4.41 4.21
CA PHE A 228 16.69 4.12 5.07
C PHE A 228 17.11 3.15 6.17
N VAL A 229 17.35 3.67 7.37
CA VAL A 229 17.74 2.87 8.53
C VAL A 229 16.52 2.57 9.37
N SER A 230 16.34 1.32 9.78
CA SER A 230 15.19 0.87 10.56
C SER A 230 15.63 0.32 11.92
N ILE A 231 15.01 0.79 12.99
CA ILE A 231 15.21 0.34 14.36
C ILE A 231 13.86 -0.05 14.96
N ASN A 232 13.77 -1.27 15.49
CA ASN A 232 12.60 -1.70 16.27
C ASN A 232 12.90 -1.54 17.76
N CYS A 233 12.27 -0.55 18.39
CA CYS A 233 12.45 -0.23 19.80
C CYS A 233 11.89 -1.29 20.75
N GLY A 234 11.07 -2.23 20.29
CA GLY A 234 10.57 -3.34 21.09
C GLY A 234 11.46 -4.59 21.04
N ALA A 235 12.33 -4.72 20.03
CA ALA A 235 13.14 -5.92 19.82
C ALA A 235 14.55 -5.84 20.44
N ILE A 236 15.03 -4.64 20.75
CA ILE A 236 16.38 -4.42 21.26
C ILE A 236 16.36 -4.41 22.80
N PRO A 237 17.27 -5.14 23.49
CA PRO A 237 17.41 -5.06 24.94
C PRO A 237 17.60 -3.62 25.40
N ARG A 238 16.97 -3.26 26.53
CA ARG A 238 16.96 -1.86 27.01
C ARG A 238 18.36 -1.31 27.25
N GLU A 239 19.30 -2.14 27.67
CA GLU A 239 20.68 -1.71 27.93
C GLU A 239 21.45 -1.35 26.64
N LEU A 240 21.06 -1.92 25.50
CA LEU A 240 21.71 -1.70 24.21
C LEU A 240 21.03 -0.60 23.38
N MET A 241 19.78 -0.28 23.68
CA MET A 241 18.97 0.68 22.92
C MET A 241 19.66 2.03 22.71
N GLU A 242 20.34 2.54 23.75
CA GLU A 242 21.04 3.82 23.65
C GLU A 242 22.19 3.76 22.64
N SER A 243 23.00 2.70 22.69
CA SER A 243 24.12 2.46 21.79
C SER A 243 23.65 2.24 20.35
N GLU A 244 22.54 1.53 20.16
CA GLU A 244 21.95 1.28 18.85
C GLU A 244 21.43 2.58 18.21
N LEU A 245 20.75 3.45 18.97
CA LEU A 245 20.21 4.70 18.45
C LEU A 245 21.29 5.76 18.23
N PHE A 246 22.12 6.01 19.24
CA PHE A 246 23.01 7.18 19.28
C PHE A 246 24.49 6.86 19.05
N GLY A 247 24.86 5.58 19.07
CA GLY A 247 26.23 5.12 18.89
C GLY A 247 27.07 5.27 20.16
N HIS A 248 28.27 4.69 20.16
CA HIS A 248 29.22 4.80 21.25
C HIS A 248 30.65 4.89 20.73
N VAL A 249 31.52 5.58 21.46
CA VAL A 249 32.96 5.53 21.22
C VAL A 249 33.58 4.33 21.93
N ARG A 250 34.75 3.89 21.46
CA ARG A 250 35.51 2.82 22.11
C ARG A 250 35.73 3.12 23.60
N GLY A 251 35.42 2.15 24.46
CA GLY A 251 35.57 2.28 25.91
C GLY A 251 34.45 3.06 26.63
N ALA A 252 33.34 3.36 25.96
CA ALA A 252 32.21 4.07 26.59
C ALA A 252 31.55 3.28 27.74
N PHE A 253 31.60 1.95 27.71
CA PHE A 253 31.11 1.05 28.76
C PHE A 253 31.88 -0.28 28.72
N THR A 254 31.70 -1.11 29.73
CA THR A 254 32.34 -2.43 29.84
C THR A 254 31.88 -3.33 28.69
N GLY A 255 32.80 -3.71 27.79
CA GLY A 255 32.50 -4.47 26.56
C GLY A 255 32.45 -3.64 25.27
N ALA A 256 32.63 -2.32 25.34
CA ALA A 256 32.73 -1.44 24.17
C ALA A 256 34.14 -1.52 23.53
N GLU A 257 34.46 -2.65 22.90
CA GLU A 257 35.76 -2.91 22.28
C GLU A 257 36.03 -2.05 21.03
N GLY A 258 34.98 -1.62 20.33
CA GLY A 258 35.02 -0.80 19.12
C GLY A 258 34.16 0.46 19.20
N GLU A 259 34.18 1.28 18.14
CA GLU A 259 33.20 2.34 17.94
C GLU A 259 31.94 1.76 17.27
N HIS A 260 30.76 2.20 17.72
CA HIS A 260 29.50 1.96 17.03
C HIS A 260 28.92 3.30 16.58
N LEU A 261 28.61 3.42 15.28
CA LEU A 261 28.08 4.64 14.69
C LEU A 261 26.71 5.03 15.26
N GLY A 262 25.84 4.05 15.51
CA GLY A 262 24.45 4.27 15.87
C GLY A 262 23.56 4.66 14.69
N ALA A 263 22.25 4.48 14.85
CA ALA A 263 21.26 4.59 13.80
C ALA A 263 21.16 6.01 13.21
N PHE A 264 21.26 7.06 14.03
CA PHE A 264 21.21 8.44 13.52
C PHE A 264 22.37 8.75 12.57
N ARG A 265 23.59 8.33 12.92
CA ARG A 265 24.77 8.56 12.06
C ARG A 265 24.74 7.67 10.82
N GLN A 266 24.22 6.44 10.93
CA GLN A 266 24.00 5.57 9.77
C GLN A 266 22.94 6.13 8.81
N ALA A 267 21.92 6.82 9.34
CA ALA A 267 20.83 7.41 8.57
C ALA A 267 21.15 8.81 8.01
N GLN A 268 22.39 9.29 8.14
CA GLN A 268 22.77 10.65 7.79
C GLN A 268 22.39 11.00 6.34
N GLY A 269 21.68 12.11 6.15
CA GLY A 269 21.15 12.56 4.86
C GLY A 269 19.90 11.81 4.40
N GLY A 270 19.50 10.75 5.09
CA GLY A 270 18.39 9.87 4.75
C GLY A 270 17.24 9.89 5.74
N SER A 271 16.64 8.72 5.98
CA SER A 271 15.50 8.54 6.87
C SER A 271 15.77 7.48 7.92
N LEU A 272 15.36 7.76 9.17
CA LEU A 272 15.37 6.82 10.28
C LEU A 272 13.94 6.41 10.60
N PHE A 273 13.65 5.12 10.42
CA PHE A 273 12.40 4.50 10.83
C PHE A 273 12.52 3.93 12.25
N LEU A 274 11.69 4.44 13.16
CA LEU A 274 11.60 4.00 14.55
C LEU A 274 10.29 3.21 14.75
N ASP A 275 10.37 1.89 14.66
CA ASP A 275 9.22 1.02 14.92
C ASP A 275 9.01 0.79 16.42
N GLU A 276 7.75 0.70 16.81
CA GLU A 276 7.30 0.63 18.21
C GLU A 276 7.91 1.70 19.13
N ILE A 277 7.88 2.98 18.69
CA ILE A 277 8.45 4.13 19.45
C ILE A 277 7.87 4.27 20.87
N GLY A 278 6.67 3.74 21.10
CA GLY A 278 6.04 3.71 22.43
C GLY A 278 6.74 2.79 23.45
N GLU A 279 7.65 1.93 23.01
CA GLU A 279 8.49 1.09 23.87
C GLU A 279 9.77 1.81 24.36
N LEU A 280 10.07 2.99 23.82
CA LEU A 280 11.29 3.70 24.13
C LEU A 280 11.33 4.14 25.62
N PRO A 281 12.40 3.80 26.37
CA PRO A 281 12.55 4.23 27.76
C PRO A 281 12.51 5.76 27.93
N PRO A 282 11.95 6.29 29.04
CA PRO A 282 11.77 7.73 29.24
C PRO A 282 13.06 8.57 29.16
N ASP A 283 14.19 8.03 29.60
CA ASP A 283 15.50 8.67 29.52
C ASP A 283 16.00 8.81 28.07
N LEU A 284 15.71 7.81 27.24
CA LEU A 284 16.03 7.85 25.81
C LEU A 284 15.08 8.75 25.01
N GLN A 285 13.82 8.90 25.46
CA GLN A 285 12.90 9.89 24.89
C GLN A 285 13.45 11.33 25.01
N VAL A 286 14.13 11.66 26.12
CA VAL A 286 14.77 12.97 26.29
C VAL A 286 15.92 13.17 25.31
N LYS A 287 16.75 12.14 25.10
CA LYS A 287 17.87 12.19 24.14
C LYS A 287 17.35 12.32 22.71
N LEU A 288 16.34 11.53 22.34
CA LEU A 288 15.69 11.61 21.03
C LEU A 288 15.10 13.00 20.78
N LEU A 289 14.43 13.60 21.78
CA LEU A 289 13.89 14.95 21.67
C LEU A 289 14.99 15.98 21.36
N ARG A 290 16.15 15.89 22.03
CA ARG A 290 17.28 16.80 21.77
C ARG A 290 17.82 16.63 20.36
N VAL A 291 17.97 15.40 19.87
CA VAL A 291 18.40 15.15 18.49
C VAL A 291 17.43 15.79 17.49
N LEU A 292 16.12 15.64 17.71
CA LEU A 292 15.09 16.24 16.85
C LEU A 292 15.03 17.77 16.94
N GLN A 293 15.48 18.38 18.04
CA GLN A 293 15.47 19.83 18.26
C GLN A 293 16.73 20.51 17.73
N ASP A 294 17.89 19.98 18.11
CA ASP A 294 19.19 20.61 17.89
C ASP A 294 19.83 20.15 16.57
N GLY A 295 19.39 19.01 16.01
CA GLY A 295 20.02 18.43 14.82
C GLY A 295 21.42 17.89 15.11
N GLU A 296 21.68 17.45 16.35
CA GLU A 296 22.95 16.88 16.75
C GLU A 296 22.76 15.62 17.59
N VAL A 297 23.60 14.61 17.37
CA VAL A 297 23.64 13.36 18.13
C VAL A 297 24.93 13.26 18.93
N LYS A 298 24.84 12.87 20.20
CA LYS A 298 26.01 12.66 21.07
C LYS A 298 26.17 11.16 21.35
N PRO A 299 27.17 10.49 20.75
CA PRO A 299 27.47 9.09 21.08
C PRO A 299 27.82 8.92 22.57
N LEU A 300 27.53 7.73 23.13
CA LEU A 300 27.95 7.41 24.49
C LEU A 300 29.46 7.54 24.62
N GLY A 301 29.91 8.18 25.70
CA GLY A 301 31.33 8.43 25.97
C GLY A 301 31.97 9.53 25.11
N ALA A 302 31.27 10.09 24.11
CA ALA A 302 31.81 11.17 23.29
C ALA A 302 31.87 12.49 24.06
N ALA A 303 32.93 13.28 23.84
CA ALA A 303 33.08 14.60 24.46
C ALA A 303 32.16 15.64 23.81
N LYS A 304 31.97 15.56 22.49
CA LYS A 304 31.21 16.54 21.69
C LYS A 304 30.07 15.86 20.92
N PRO A 305 28.95 16.55 20.71
CA PRO A 305 27.92 16.10 19.79
C PRO A 305 28.39 16.20 18.34
N VAL A 306 27.69 15.50 17.44
CA VAL A 306 27.94 15.43 16.00
C VAL A 306 26.67 15.85 15.28
N ALA A 307 26.77 16.79 14.35
CA ALA A 307 25.61 17.23 13.56
C ALA A 307 24.99 16.05 12.80
N THR A 308 23.66 15.99 12.79
CA THR A 308 22.89 14.97 12.10
C THR A 308 21.71 15.58 11.37
N ASP A 309 21.51 15.13 10.13
CA ASP A 309 20.41 15.56 9.28
C ASP A 309 19.65 14.31 8.83
N VAL A 310 18.56 14.02 9.54
CA VAL A 310 17.82 12.76 9.40
C VAL A 310 16.33 13.03 9.48
N ARG A 311 15.59 12.57 8.48
CA ARG A 311 14.13 12.55 8.53
C ARG A 311 13.65 11.39 9.39
N VAL A 312 12.87 11.66 10.44
CA VAL A 312 12.33 10.60 11.31
C VAL A 312 10.94 10.18 10.88
N ILE A 313 10.75 8.87 10.69
CA ILE A 313 9.45 8.23 10.53
C ILE A 313 9.26 7.33 11.74
N ALA A 314 8.25 7.57 12.57
CA ALA A 314 8.00 6.79 13.77
C ALA A 314 6.74 5.94 13.60
N ALA A 315 6.71 4.75 14.17
CA ALA A 315 5.54 3.88 14.19
C ALA A 315 5.25 3.34 15.59
N THR A 316 3.97 3.12 15.90
CA THR A 316 3.58 2.44 17.15
C THR A 316 2.20 1.82 17.05
N ASN A 317 1.99 0.75 17.82
CA ASN A 317 0.66 0.20 18.10
C ASN A 317 0.00 0.77 19.37
N ARG A 318 0.74 1.53 20.20
CA ARG A 318 0.24 2.06 21.47
C ARG A 318 -0.56 3.35 21.25
N TYR A 319 -1.54 3.57 22.12
CA TYR A 319 -2.26 4.83 22.19
C TYR A 319 -1.43 5.89 22.93
N LEU A 320 -0.56 6.61 22.20
CA LEU A 320 0.37 7.59 22.78
C LEU A 320 -0.29 8.65 23.67
N PRO A 321 -1.49 9.20 23.36
CA PRO A 321 -2.15 10.11 24.29
C PRO A 321 -2.40 9.50 25.67
N GLY A 322 -2.76 8.21 25.74
CA GLY A 322 -2.89 7.48 27.01
C GLY A 322 -1.55 7.29 27.72
N GLU A 323 -0.49 6.98 26.97
CA GLU A 323 0.87 6.86 27.50
C GLU A 323 1.41 8.17 28.07
N ILE A 324 1.01 9.32 27.48
CA ILE A 324 1.34 10.66 27.99
C ILE A 324 0.64 10.91 29.33
N HIS A 325 -0.67 10.63 29.43
CA HIS A 325 -1.41 10.76 30.68
C HIS A 325 -0.85 9.84 31.77
N GLY A 326 -0.35 8.65 31.38
CA GLY A 326 0.30 7.71 32.27
C GLY A 326 1.76 8.05 32.62
N GLY A 327 2.33 9.14 32.11
CA GLY A 327 3.72 9.54 32.35
C GLY A 327 4.78 8.64 31.71
N ARG A 328 4.38 7.72 30.81
CA ARG A 328 5.27 6.76 30.13
C ARG A 328 5.81 7.30 28.82
N PHE A 329 5.14 8.29 28.22
CA PHE A 329 5.59 8.96 27.03
C PHE A 329 5.57 10.48 27.23
N ARG A 330 6.59 11.19 26.74
CA ARG A 330 6.63 12.65 26.92
C ARG A 330 5.79 13.38 25.89
N ALA A 331 5.03 14.38 26.36
CA ALA A 331 4.18 15.20 25.49
C ALA A 331 4.99 16.02 24.47
N ASP A 332 6.14 16.57 24.88
CA ASP A 332 7.02 17.37 24.02
C ASP A 332 7.58 16.56 22.83
N LEU A 333 8.02 15.33 23.08
CA LEU A 333 8.44 14.40 22.04
C LEU A 333 7.28 14.03 21.10
N PHE A 334 6.09 13.79 21.65
CA PHE A 334 4.90 13.49 20.84
C PHE A 334 4.63 14.61 19.83
N TYR A 335 4.59 15.87 20.27
CA TYR A 335 4.33 16.99 19.35
C TYR A 335 5.42 17.20 18.30
N ARG A 336 6.67 16.81 18.58
CA ARG A 336 7.77 16.87 17.60
C ARG A 336 7.69 15.77 16.55
N LEU A 337 7.17 14.59 16.90
CA LEU A 337 6.98 13.47 15.99
C LEU A 337 5.66 13.56 15.21
N ALA A 338 4.60 14.05 15.85
CA ALA A 338 3.23 14.05 15.36
C ALA A 338 2.91 15.24 14.42
N VAL A 339 3.86 15.61 13.55
CA VAL A 339 3.66 16.68 12.55
C VAL A 339 2.70 16.21 11.45
N ALA A 340 2.94 15.02 10.91
CA ALA A 340 1.99 14.29 10.08
C ALA A 340 1.60 12.97 10.75
N ILE A 341 0.31 12.74 10.97
CA ILE A 341 -0.20 11.54 11.63
C ILE A 341 -0.96 10.69 10.62
N LEU A 342 -0.57 9.42 10.49
CA LEU A 342 -1.21 8.42 9.63
C LEU A 342 -1.70 7.27 10.50
N GLN A 343 -3.02 7.07 10.58
CA GLN A 343 -3.61 6.00 11.39
C GLN A 343 -4.14 4.89 10.48
N ILE A 344 -3.47 3.75 10.48
CA ILE A 344 -3.85 2.57 9.69
C ILE A 344 -5.02 1.87 10.38
N PRO A 345 -6.17 1.71 9.71
CA PRO A 345 -7.27 0.94 10.25
C PRO A 345 -6.89 -0.55 10.34
N PRO A 346 -7.32 -1.25 11.40
CA PRO A 346 -7.18 -2.70 11.47
C PRO A 346 -7.98 -3.38 10.36
N LEU A 347 -7.56 -4.59 9.97
CA LEU A 347 -8.11 -5.33 8.83
C LEU A 347 -9.63 -5.55 8.95
N ARG A 348 -10.13 -5.79 10.17
CA ARG A 348 -11.56 -5.92 10.48
C ARG A 348 -12.41 -4.68 10.17
N GLU A 349 -11.82 -3.49 10.10
CA GLU A 349 -12.48 -2.22 9.76
C GLU A 349 -12.42 -1.90 8.25
N ARG A 350 -11.73 -2.74 7.46
CA ARG A 350 -11.57 -2.61 6.01
C ARG A 350 -11.86 -3.94 5.32
N ARG A 351 -13.03 -4.54 5.59
CA ARG A 351 -13.39 -5.88 5.10
C ARG A 351 -13.31 -6.04 3.58
N GLU A 352 -13.63 -4.98 2.84
CA GLU A 352 -13.50 -4.94 1.37
C GLU A 352 -12.07 -5.24 0.88
N ASP A 353 -11.06 -4.93 1.71
CA ASP A 353 -9.66 -5.19 1.39
C ASP A 353 -9.25 -6.65 1.63
N ILE A 354 -9.97 -7.39 2.47
CA ILE A 354 -9.58 -8.73 2.90
C ILE A 354 -9.46 -9.66 1.68
N ARG A 355 -10.45 -9.65 0.80
CA ARG A 355 -10.48 -10.51 -0.38
C ARG A 355 -9.32 -10.24 -1.34
N ILE A 356 -9.12 -8.99 -1.74
CA ILE A 356 -8.04 -8.62 -2.68
C ILE A 356 -6.65 -8.86 -2.07
N ILE A 357 -6.48 -8.65 -0.77
CA ILE A 357 -5.23 -8.95 -0.05
C ILE A 357 -5.02 -10.46 0.00
N THR A 358 -6.06 -11.25 0.25
CA THR A 358 -6.00 -12.71 0.32
C THR A 358 -5.59 -13.30 -1.01
N GLU A 359 -6.23 -12.87 -2.10
CA GLU A 359 -5.89 -13.29 -3.46
C GLU A 359 -4.45 -12.93 -3.82
N HIS A 360 -4.01 -11.71 -3.48
CA HIS A 360 -2.64 -11.27 -3.70
C HIS A 360 -1.62 -12.12 -2.91
N LEU A 361 -1.82 -12.28 -1.60
CA LEU A 361 -0.93 -13.06 -0.73
C LEU A 361 -0.85 -14.53 -1.18
N LEU A 362 -1.97 -15.15 -1.55
CA LEU A 362 -1.97 -16.53 -2.01
C LEU A 362 -1.19 -16.71 -3.31
N ASN A 363 -1.30 -15.75 -4.24
CA ASN A 363 -0.50 -15.74 -5.46
C ASN A 363 0.99 -15.58 -5.16
N GLU A 364 1.37 -14.65 -4.28
CA GLU A 364 2.77 -14.48 -3.87
C GLU A 364 3.34 -15.75 -3.22
N ILE A 365 2.56 -16.43 -2.37
CA ILE A 365 2.96 -17.68 -1.72
C ILE A 365 3.15 -18.81 -2.75
N ASN A 366 2.21 -18.93 -3.70
CA ASN A 366 2.31 -19.91 -4.77
C ASN A 366 3.56 -19.69 -5.63
N ASP A 367 3.87 -18.43 -5.96
CA ASP A 367 5.07 -18.07 -6.71
C ASP A 367 6.34 -18.33 -5.90
N GLU A 368 6.34 -18.04 -4.59
CA GLU A 368 7.45 -18.36 -3.67
C GLU A 368 7.72 -19.87 -3.66
N PHE A 369 6.69 -20.69 -3.47
CA PHE A 369 6.84 -22.14 -3.40
C PHE A 369 7.25 -22.75 -4.75
N ARG A 370 6.74 -22.24 -5.87
CA ARG A 370 7.17 -22.67 -7.21
C ARG A 370 8.64 -22.39 -7.53
N ARG A 371 9.23 -21.34 -6.96
CA ARG A 371 10.67 -21.07 -7.13
C ARG A 371 11.53 -22.10 -6.41
N VAL A 372 11.03 -22.70 -5.34
CA VAL A 372 11.72 -23.72 -4.55
C VAL A 372 11.43 -25.12 -5.11
N ASP A 373 10.17 -25.39 -5.45
CA ASP A 373 9.71 -26.63 -6.05
C ASP A 373 8.96 -26.32 -7.36
N PRO A 374 9.62 -26.47 -8.54
CA PRO A 374 8.99 -26.22 -9.83
C PRO A 374 7.77 -27.10 -10.13
N GLN A 375 7.56 -28.19 -9.39
CA GLN A 375 6.39 -29.07 -9.53
C GLN A 375 5.23 -28.64 -8.62
N TRP A 376 5.39 -27.57 -7.84
CA TRP A 376 4.37 -27.09 -6.92
C TRP A 376 3.05 -26.74 -7.63
N GLU A 377 2.00 -27.45 -7.24
CA GLU A 377 0.63 -27.20 -7.69
C GLU A 377 0.07 -25.92 -7.05
N LEU A 378 -0.60 -25.09 -7.86
CA LEU A 378 -1.17 -23.83 -7.38
C LEU A 378 -2.28 -24.11 -6.37
N ARG A 379 -2.15 -23.52 -5.19
CA ARG A 379 -3.19 -23.54 -4.17
C ARG A 379 -4.25 -22.50 -4.50
N THR A 380 -5.51 -22.92 -4.36
CA THR A 380 -6.70 -22.09 -4.50
C THR A 380 -7.53 -22.19 -3.23
N LEU A 381 -8.46 -21.26 -3.01
CA LEU A 381 -9.34 -21.28 -1.84
C LEU A 381 -10.73 -21.75 -2.27
N HIS A 382 -11.32 -22.64 -1.48
CA HIS A 382 -12.73 -22.97 -1.62
C HIS A 382 -13.61 -21.76 -1.23
N ALA A 383 -14.86 -21.74 -1.69
CA ALA A 383 -15.75 -20.60 -1.47
C ALA A 383 -16.08 -20.38 0.01
N ASP A 384 -16.21 -21.45 0.80
CA ASP A 384 -16.44 -21.37 2.25
C ASP A 384 -15.21 -20.85 3.02
N ALA A 385 -14.00 -21.15 2.54
CA ALA A 385 -12.75 -20.66 3.09
C ALA A 385 -12.66 -19.14 2.91
N LEU A 386 -13.01 -18.65 1.71
CA LEU A 386 -13.08 -17.21 1.44
C LEU A 386 -14.10 -16.50 2.32
N GLU A 387 -15.31 -17.04 2.44
CA GLU A 387 -16.35 -16.46 3.31
C GLU A 387 -15.92 -16.40 4.78
N PHE A 388 -15.24 -17.45 5.25
CA PHE A 388 -14.68 -17.49 6.59
C PHE A 388 -13.56 -16.45 6.77
N ILE A 389 -12.64 -16.35 5.82
CA ILE A 389 -11.57 -15.34 5.82
C ILE A 389 -12.16 -13.92 5.88
N ASP A 390 -13.19 -13.63 5.09
CA ASP A 390 -13.83 -12.30 5.02
C ASP A 390 -14.54 -11.90 6.33
N THR A 391 -15.00 -12.88 7.12
CA THR A 391 -15.78 -12.64 8.34
C THR A 391 -14.95 -12.73 9.63
N TYR A 392 -13.77 -13.36 9.58
CA TYR A 392 -12.88 -13.50 10.72
C TYR A 392 -12.29 -12.14 11.17
N SER A 393 -12.03 -11.98 12.47
CA SER A 393 -11.64 -10.69 13.05
C SER A 393 -10.17 -10.31 12.82
N TRP A 394 -9.31 -11.28 12.50
CA TRP A 394 -7.88 -11.11 12.24
C TRP A 394 -7.18 -10.18 13.27
N PRO A 395 -7.09 -10.57 14.55
CA PRO A 395 -6.42 -9.77 15.58
C PRO A 395 -4.95 -9.44 15.25
N GLY A 396 -4.24 -10.34 14.56
CA GLY A 396 -2.88 -10.08 14.06
C GLY A 396 -2.84 -9.45 12.65
N ASN A 397 -3.98 -8.96 12.17
CA ASN A 397 -4.16 -8.27 10.90
C ASN A 397 -3.56 -9.04 9.70
N ILE A 398 -2.91 -8.35 8.77
CA ILE A 398 -2.35 -8.94 7.53
C ILE A 398 -1.26 -9.96 7.85
N ARG A 399 -0.49 -9.75 8.93
CA ARG A 399 0.56 -10.71 9.33
C ARG A 399 -0.04 -12.06 9.72
N GLN A 400 -1.13 -12.07 10.47
CA GLN A 400 -1.83 -13.31 10.81
C GLN A 400 -2.41 -13.96 9.56
N LEU A 401 -3.11 -13.19 8.72
CA LEU A 401 -3.68 -13.69 7.47
C LEU A 401 -2.62 -14.35 6.57
N SER A 402 -1.50 -13.67 6.33
CA SER A 402 -0.39 -14.19 5.51
C SER A 402 0.19 -15.48 6.10
N ASN A 403 0.44 -15.53 7.41
CA ASN A 403 0.96 -16.74 8.06
C ASN A 403 -0.03 -17.91 7.97
N THR A 404 -1.33 -17.65 8.17
CA THR A 404 -2.37 -18.68 8.05
C THR A 404 -2.48 -19.20 6.61
N LEU A 405 -2.47 -18.32 5.61
CA LEU A 405 -2.48 -18.72 4.19
C LEU A 405 -1.23 -19.51 3.82
N LYS A 406 -0.05 -19.11 4.31
CA LYS A 406 1.21 -19.81 4.04
C LYS A 406 1.23 -21.20 4.66
N GLN A 407 0.73 -21.34 5.88
CA GLN A 407 0.56 -22.64 6.53
C GLN A 407 -0.46 -23.50 5.78
N ALA A 408 -1.61 -22.95 5.41
CA ALA A 408 -2.64 -23.68 4.67
C ALA A 408 -2.12 -24.16 3.31
N ALA A 409 -1.41 -23.30 2.57
CA ALA A 409 -0.79 -23.68 1.31
C ALA A 409 0.25 -24.80 1.47
N LEU A 410 1.04 -24.77 2.54
CA LEU A 410 2.07 -25.77 2.81
C LEU A 410 1.50 -27.13 3.24
N TRP A 411 0.52 -27.12 4.14
CA TRP A 411 0.03 -28.33 4.81
C TRP A 411 -1.20 -28.96 4.16
N SER A 412 -1.89 -28.25 3.27
CA SER A 412 -3.07 -28.80 2.62
C SER A 412 -2.70 -30.00 1.75
N GLU A 413 -3.44 -31.10 1.93
CA GLU A 413 -3.27 -32.32 1.16
C GLU A 413 -3.80 -32.16 -0.29
N THR A 414 -4.64 -31.15 -0.54
CA THR A 414 -5.26 -30.91 -1.85
C THR A 414 -4.95 -29.51 -2.38
N HIS A 415 -5.07 -29.29 -3.69
CA HIS A 415 -4.84 -27.97 -4.29
C HIS A 415 -5.94 -26.93 -3.95
N ILE A 416 -7.00 -27.33 -3.24
CA ILE A 416 -8.11 -26.46 -2.82
C ILE A 416 -8.14 -26.43 -1.29
N ILE A 417 -7.83 -25.26 -0.72
CA ILE A 417 -7.84 -25.05 0.73
C ILE A 417 -9.28 -24.84 1.19
N SER A 418 -9.74 -25.66 2.14
CA SER A 418 -11.09 -25.60 2.71
C SER A 418 -11.17 -24.70 3.95
N ARG A 419 -12.40 -24.39 4.38
CA ARG A 419 -12.66 -23.66 5.63
C ARG A 419 -12.10 -24.40 6.85
N GLU A 420 -12.27 -25.71 6.93
CA GLU A 420 -11.86 -26.54 8.07
C GLU A 420 -10.34 -26.45 8.28
N GLU A 421 -9.56 -26.55 7.21
CA GLU A 421 -8.10 -26.43 7.28
C GLU A 421 -7.66 -25.07 7.84
N ILE A 422 -8.30 -23.98 7.43
CA ILE A 422 -8.02 -22.64 7.97
C ILE A 422 -8.42 -22.55 9.45
N MET A 423 -9.58 -23.09 9.81
CA MET A 423 -10.08 -23.09 11.19
C MET A 423 -9.17 -23.88 12.14
N ASP A 424 -8.64 -25.01 11.69
CA ASP A 424 -7.73 -25.84 12.49
C ASP A 424 -6.41 -25.11 12.76
N LEU A 425 -5.84 -24.45 11.75
CA LEU A 425 -4.62 -23.62 11.90
C LEU A 425 -4.82 -22.44 12.85
N LEU A 426 -5.99 -21.79 12.78
CA LEU A 426 -6.33 -20.69 13.68
C LEU A 426 -6.61 -21.16 15.11
N SER A 427 -7.16 -22.36 15.28
CA SER A 427 -7.43 -22.94 16.60
C SER A 427 -6.13 -23.26 17.34
N PHE A 428 -5.08 -23.65 16.63
CA PHE A 428 -3.74 -23.87 17.18
C PHE A 428 -3.05 -22.55 17.60
N THR A 429 -3.27 -21.47 16.85
CA THR A 429 -2.63 -20.16 17.11
C THR A 429 -3.39 -19.28 18.10
N ALA A 430 -4.72 -19.42 18.20
CA ALA A 430 -5.56 -18.73 19.18
C ALA A 430 -5.30 -19.14 20.64
N GLY A 431 -4.46 -20.17 20.87
CA GLY A 431 -3.95 -20.54 22.19
C GLY A 431 -2.91 -19.60 22.80
N SER A 432 -2.49 -18.55 22.08
CA SER A 432 -1.45 -17.60 22.52
C SER A 432 -2.01 -16.19 22.81
N GLY A 433 -2.05 -15.83 24.10
CA GLY A 433 -1.94 -14.45 24.59
C GLY A 433 -3.22 -13.61 24.68
N GLU A 434 -3.67 -13.01 23.59
CA GLU A 434 -4.46 -11.74 23.68
C GLU A 434 -5.98 -11.92 23.63
N GLN A 435 -6.48 -12.99 23.01
CA GLN A 435 -7.91 -13.31 23.07
C GLN A 435 -8.34 -13.90 24.41
N ARG A 436 -7.38 -14.36 25.25
CA ARG A 436 -7.69 -14.80 26.61
C ARG A 436 -7.99 -13.62 27.52
N GLU A 437 -7.27 -12.51 27.49
CA GLU A 437 -7.51 -11.41 28.45
C GLU A 437 -8.86 -10.68 28.21
N SER A 438 -9.21 -10.43 26.95
CA SER A 438 -10.48 -9.79 26.60
C SER A 438 -11.69 -10.72 26.75
N ARG A 439 -11.54 -12.03 26.48
CA ARG A 439 -12.59 -13.03 26.76
C ARG A 439 -12.63 -13.50 28.21
N GLU A 440 -11.54 -13.51 28.97
CA GLU A 440 -11.53 -13.91 30.40
C GLU A 440 -12.15 -12.83 31.27
N TYR A 441 -12.02 -11.55 30.93
CA TYR A 441 -12.73 -10.49 31.65
C TYR A 441 -14.25 -10.54 31.42
N SER A 442 -14.70 -10.87 30.19
CA SER A 442 -16.13 -11.08 29.90
C SER A 442 -16.64 -12.43 30.40
N ARG A 443 -15.88 -13.52 30.22
CA ARG A 443 -16.24 -14.87 30.66
C ARG A 443 -16.10 -15.09 32.16
N LYS A 444 -15.28 -14.35 32.92
CA LYS A 444 -15.29 -14.52 34.40
C LYS A 444 -16.60 -14.06 35.03
N ALA A 445 -17.28 -13.09 34.42
CA ALA A 445 -18.63 -12.72 34.79
C ALA A 445 -19.63 -13.81 34.35
N ASP A 446 -19.62 -14.18 33.06
CA ASP A 446 -20.56 -15.18 32.51
C ASP A 446 -20.36 -16.60 33.07
N LEU A 447 -19.13 -17.11 33.23
CA LEU A 447 -18.87 -18.44 33.81
C LEU A 447 -19.32 -18.54 35.25
N ARG A 448 -19.21 -17.46 36.02
CA ARG A 448 -19.65 -17.48 37.42
C ARG A 448 -21.17 -17.56 37.49
N ASP A 449 -21.85 -16.85 36.61
CA ASP A 449 -23.31 -16.87 36.52
C ASP A 449 -23.83 -18.19 35.90
N GLU A 450 -23.17 -18.73 34.87
CA GLU A 450 -23.47 -20.06 34.28
C GLU A 450 -23.21 -21.20 35.27
N LEU A 451 -22.09 -21.17 35.99
CA LEU A 451 -21.79 -22.16 37.04
C LEU A 451 -22.77 -22.04 38.21
N ASP A 452 -23.18 -20.81 38.56
CA ASP A 452 -24.16 -20.58 39.61
C ASP A 452 -25.56 -21.09 39.20
N GLU A 453 -25.97 -20.97 37.92
CA GLU A 453 -27.23 -21.54 37.41
C GLU A 453 -27.19 -23.07 37.28
N ILE A 454 -26.07 -23.66 36.81
CA ILE A 454 -25.89 -25.12 36.81
C ILE A 454 -25.90 -25.67 38.25
N ALA A 455 -25.19 -25.00 39.16
CA ALA A 455 -25.16 -25.37 40.56
C ALA A 455 -26.55 -25.25 41.21
N LYS A 456 -27.29 -24.17 40.91
CA LYS A 456 -28.66 -23.97 41.41
C LYS A 456 -29.60 -25.07 40.94
N THR A 457 -29.53 -25.47 39.68
CA THR A 457 -30.33 -26.57 39.11
C THR A 457 -30.00 -27.89 39.81
N ARG A 458 -28.71 -28.24 39.91
CA ARG A 458 -28.25 -29.46 40.61
C ARG A 458 -28.62 -29.51 42.08
N ILE A 459 -28.51 -28.37 42.78
CA ILE A 459 -28.88 -28.25 44.19
C ILE A 459 -30.39 -28.41 44.36
N MET A 460 -31.21 -27.78 43.51
CA MET A 460 -32.67 -27.92 43.54
C MET A 460 -33.11 -29.38 43.29
N GLU A 461 -32.57 -30.03 42.26
CA GLU A 461 -32.89 -31.43 41.95
C GLU A 461 -32.50 -32.39 43.09
N SER A 462 -31.38 -32.13 43.78
CA SER A 462 -30.98 -32.95 44.93
C SER A 462 -31.80 -32.61 46.18
N LEU A 463 -32.17 -31.35 46.40
CA LEU A 463 -33.09 -30.95 47.48
C LEU A 463 -34.45 -31.63 47.33
N GLU A 464 -35.04 -31.63 46.13
CA GLU A 464 -36.31 -32.28 45.85
C GLU A 464 -36.24 -33.80 46.09
N ARG A 465 -35.20 -34.46 45.57
CA ARG A 465 -34.97 -35.91 45.80
C ARG A 465 -34.81 -36.26 47.28
N ASN A 466 -34.19 -35.37 48.05
CA ASN A 466 -33.95 -35.56 49.49
C ASN A 466 -35.02 -34.88 50.38
N ARG A 467 -36.20 -34.52 49.82
CA ARG A 467 -37.31 -33.88 50.54
C ARG A 467 -36.88 -32.66 51.37
N TRP A 468 -36.02 -31.82 50.80
CA TRP A 468 -35.49 -30.60 51.38
C TRP A 468 -34.68 -30.79 52.68
N GLN A 469 -34.23 -32.01 52.96
CA GLN A 469 -33.33 -32.28 54.08
C GLN A 469 -31.89 -31.86 53.73
N ILE A 470 -31.48 -30.68 54.20
CA ILE A 470 -30.18 -30.05 53.87
C ILE A 470 -28.99 -30.96 54.21
N GLY A 471 -29.04 -31.68 55.33
CA GLY A 471 -27.95 -32.57 55.77
C GLY A 471 -27.73 -33.80 54.87
N ASN A 472 -28.79 -34.33 54.25
CA ASN A 472 -28.70 -35.45 53.31
C ASN A 472 -28.32 -34.97 51.91
N THR A 473 -28.90 -33.85 51.48
CA THR A 473 -28.57 -33.16 50.23
C THR A 473 -27.09 -32.77 50.16
N ALA A 474 -26.53 -32.26 51.27
CA ALA A 474 -25.12 -31.90 51.33
C ALA A 474 -24.20 -33.11 51.11
N ARG A 475 -24.56 -34.28 51.65
CA ARG A 475 -23.80 -35.53 51.44
C ARG A 475 -23.95 -36.06 50.02
N ASP A 476 -25.16 -36.04 49.46
CA ASP A 476 -25.45 -36.48 48.08
C ASP A 476 -24.67 -35.67 47.04
N LEU A 477 -24.53 -34.36 47.25
CA LEU A 477 -23.79 -33.46 46.38
C LEU A 477 -22.27 -33.40 46.70
N GLY A 478 -21.79 -34.16 47.67
CA GLY A 478 -20.37 -34.24 48.01
C GLY A 478 -19.81 -33.04 48.81
N PHE A 479 -20.66 -32.24 49.46
CA PHE A 479 -20.22 -31.19 50.37
C PHE A 479 -19.69 -31.76 51.69
N SER A 480 -18.63 -31.15 52.21
CA SER A 480 -17.97 -31.57 53.46
C SER A 480 -18.82 -31.35 54.72
N ASN A 481 -19.76 -30.39 54.70
CA ASN A 481 -20.74 -30.19 55.76
C ASN A 481 -22.01 -29.49 55.24
N HIS A 482 -23.10 -29.57 56.03
CA HIS A 482 -24.38 -28.95 55.68
C HIS A 482 -24.33 -27.41 55.68
N GLN A 483 -23.42 -26.80 56.45
CA GLN A 483 -23.26 -25.35 56.55
C GLN A 483 -22.72 -24.75 55.24
N THR A 484 -21.85 -25.47 54.54
CA THR A 484 -21.31 -25.08 53.22
C THR A 484 -22.42 -25.08 52.17
N LEU A 485 -23.29 -26.10 52.17
CA LEU A 485 -24.47 -26.11 51.30
C LEU A 485 -25.43 -24.97 51.65
N SER A 486 -25.71 -24.72 52.93
CA SER A 486 -26.56 -23.60 53.37
C SER A 486 -26.02 -22.23 52.92
N ASN A 487 -24.70 -22.03 52.94
CA ASN A 487 -24.08 -20.81 52.44
C ASN A 487 -24.19 -20.68 50.92
N TRP A 488 -24.08 -21.78 50.18
CA TRP A 488 -24.33 -21.81 48.73
C TRP A 488 -25.79 -21.50 48.40
N MET A 489 -26.75 -22.08 49.12
CA MET A 489 -28.19 -21.79 48.94
C MET A 489 -28.52 -20.32 49.18
N LYS A 490 -27.97 -19.70 50.24
CA LYS A 490 -28.13 -18.26 50.51
C LYS A 490 -27.54 -17.40 49.40
N ARG A 491 -26.35 -17.75 48.89
CA ARG A 491 -25.67 -17.05 47.80
C ARG A 491 -26.48 -17.12 46.49
N LEU A 492 -27.03 -18.29 46.18
CA LEU A 492 -27.82 -18.56 44.99
C LEU A 492 -29.32 -18.19 45.13
N LYS A 493 -29.70 -17.56 46.26
CA LYS A 493 -31.07 -17.16 46.59
C LYS A 493 -32.10 -18.30 46.49
N ILE A 494 -31.69 -19.52 46.86
CA ILE A 494 -32.57 -20.68 46.96
C ILE A 494 -33.24 -20.64 48.33
N SER A 495 -34.53 -20.31 48.38
CA SER A 495 -35.33 -20.28 49.60
C SER A 495 -36.40 -21.38 49.58
N TYR A 496 -36.54 -22.07 50.70
CA TYR A 496 -37.65 -22.99 50.96
C TYR A 496 -38.83 -22.20 51.55
N ASN A 497 -40.02 -22.40 51.01
CA ASN A 497 -41.26 -21.85 51.57
C ASN A 497 -41.94 -22.98 52.35
N GLU A 498 -41.84 -22.95 53.68
CA GLU A 498 -42.26 -24.04 54.57
C GLU A 498 -43.78 -24.11 54.80
N ASN A 499 -44.59 -23.58 53.88
CA ASN A 499 -46.06 -23.67 53.88
C ASN A 499 -46.60 -23.79 52.44
N ALA A 500 -46.56 -25.01 51.90
CA ALA A 500 -47.41 -25.49 50.81
C ALA A 500 -47.52 -27.02 50.88
#